data_AF-A0A2S2PYS3-F1
#
_entry.id   AF-A0A2S2PYS3-F1
#
_cell.length_a   1.000
_cell.length_b   1.000
_cell.length_c   1.000
_cell.angle_alpha   90.00
_cell.angle_beta   90.00
_cell.angle_gamma   90.00
#
_symmetry.space_group_name_H-M   'P 1'
#
loop_
_entity.id
_entity.type
_entity.pdbx_description
1 polymer ?
#
loop_
_entity_poly.entity_id
_entity_poly.type
_entity_poly.pdbx_seq_one_letter_code
_entity_poly.pdbx_strand_id
1 'polypeptide(L)'
;YNTIKLCFPVNEDIAQRNGNDIDDSSISSTPGYMDPSTALTKITVKAIFDYEGRRDDELSFCKHAVITNVVKQDCGWWRGDYGGKMQHWFPSNYVEEIQEAHQENFDRGSTESMFLGSSQKGSLDLTGALVEIGKLNQPNLEWKIKIQTSNACTPFVLGALLREEAEEWKNLIVETAHNASARETENKKMERELKIAKEISDLIIYCRSVDFCFEIGERGFVHNEMSSFNETKAEKLMCHQAENFFFRYHQVQFSRVYPKGQRIDSSNYLPIPLWNAGCQMAALNYQSPDKSMQLNQAKFRLNGACGYVLKPEYMTNKTEMSDISKVEEKLVVSICVIAGRHVGRPGRNGISNPFVCVEVYGTANDMGTKLSTRAIRMFDFSVFI
;
A
#
# COMPACT_ATOMS: atom_id res chain seq x y z
N TYR A 1 9.82 -10.79 39.07
CA TYR A 1 8.51 -10.13 38.93
C TYR A 1 8.22 -10.04 37.44
N ASN A 2 7.20 -10.68 36.83
CA ASN A 2 5.96 -11.26 37.34
C ASN A 2 5.64 -12.60 36.65
N THR A 3 5.10 -13.51 37.45
CA THR A 3 4.51 -14.80 37.13
C THR A 3 3.44 -14.71 36.03
N ILE A 4 3.68 -15.33 34.88
CA ILE A 4 2.64 -15.63 33.89
C ILE A 4 1.93 -16.90 34.36
N LYS A 5 0.63 -16.81 34.68
CA LYS A 5 -0.24 -17.97 34.84
C LYS A 5 -0.87 -18.29 33.49
N LEU A 6 -0.59 -19.46 32.95
CA LEU A 6 -1.28 -20.02 31.79
C LEU A 6 -2.70 -20.42 32.23
N CYS A 7 -3.72 -19.80 31.65
CA CYS A 7 -5.11 -19.98 32.09
C CYS A 7 -5.88 -21.09 31.36
N PHE A 8 -5.37 -21.63 30.24
CA PHE A 8 -6.09 -22.66 29.48
C PHE A 8 -5.15 -23.70 28.85
N PRO A 9 -5.40 -25.01 29.03
CA PRO A 9 -4.73 -26.05 28.27
C PRO A 9 -5.30 -26.11 26.85
N VAL A 10 -4.42 -26.15 25.85
CA VAL A 10 -4.80 -26.39 24.45
C VAL A 10 -5.14 -27.89 24.34
N ASN A 11 -6.42 -28.19 24.15
CA ASN A 11 -6.94 -29.55 23.95
C ASN A 11 -7.14 -29.85 22.44
N GLU A 12 -7.28 -31.13 22.10
CA GLU A 12 -7.37 -31.62 20.71
C GLU A 12 -8.47 -30.93 19.88
N ASP A 13 -9.55 -30.46 20.51
CA ASP A 13 -10.62 -29.71 19.86
C ASP A 13 -10.15 -28.35 19.28
N ILE A 14 -9.18 -27.70 19.91
CA ILE A 14 -8.58 -26.44 19.43
C ILE A 14 -7.57 -26.74 18.32
N ALA A 15 -6.86 -27.87 18.39
CA ALA A 15 -5.93 -28.31 17.35
C ALA A 15 -6.66 -28.74 16.06
N GLN A 16 -7.82 -29.39 16.17
CA GLN A 16 -8.61 -29.83 15.03
C GLN A 16 -9.32 -28.68 14.30
N ARG A 17 -9.73 -27.60 15.00
CA ARG A 17 -10.30 -26.40 14.36
C ARG A 17 -9.31 -25.64 13.47
N ASN A 18 -8.01 -25.80 13.70
CA ASN A 18 -6.95 -25.17 12.92
C ASN A 18 -6.36 -26.11 11.85
N GLY A 19 -6.85 -27.35 11.75
CA GLY A 19 -6.25 -28.42 10.95
C GLY A 19 -6.91 -28.69 9.59
N ASN A 20 -7.93 -27.94 9.20
CA ASN A 20 -8.53 -28.08 7.87
C ASN A 20 -8.22 -26.85 7.02
N ASP A 21 -7.68 -27.10 5.83
CA ASP A 21 -7.41 -26.13 4.77
C ASP A 21 -8.62 -25.23 4.53
N ILE A 22 -8.59 -24.04 5.13
CA ILE A 22 -9.54 -22.96 4.88
C ILE A 22 -8.73 -21.86 4.22
N ASP A 23 -9.20 -21.46 3.04
CA ASP A 23 -8.71 -20.36 2.23
C ASP A 23 -8.31 -19.15 3.11
N ASP A 24 -7.02 -18.81 3.07
CA ASP A 24 -6.27 -17.97 4.03
C ASP A 24 -6.62 -16.46 3.96
N SER A 25 -7.81 -16.14 3.45
CA SER A 25 -8.33 -14.79 3.25
C SER A 25 -9.22 -14.29 4.41
N SER A 26 -9.58 -15.14 5.37
CA SER A 26 -10.66 -14.82 6.33
C SER A 26 -10.26 -14.67 7.80
N ILE A 27 -8.99 -14.92 8.18
CA ILE A 27 -8.56 -14.93 9.60
C ILE A 27 -7.63 -13.77 9.98
N SER A 28 -7.29 -12.84 9.06
CA SER A 28 -6.35 -11.74 9.34
C SER A 28 -6.90 -10.57 10.19
N SER A 29 -8.10 -10.69 10.76
CA SER A 29 -8.72 -9.64 11.58
C SER A 29 -8.10 -9.54 12.98
N THR A 30 -6.90 -8.97 13.07
CA THR A 30 -6.41 -8.41 14.34
C THR A 30 -7.29 -7.18 14.65
N PRO A 31 -7.91 -7.07 15.83
CA PRO A 31 -8.78 -5.94 16.15
C PRO A 31 -7.94 -4.66 16.22
N GLY A 32 -7.91 -3.91 15.11
CA GLY A 32 -7.15 -2.67 14.96
C GLY A 32 -6.41 -2.51 13.63
N TYR A 33 -6.23 -3.56 12.84
CA TYR A 33 -5.64 -3.46 11.51
C TYR A 33 -6.70 -3.82 10.46
N MET A 34 -7.29 -2.81 9.83
CA MET A 34 -8.13 -3.01 8.65
C MET A 34 -7.21 -3.45 7.51
N ASP A 35 -7.39 -4.68 7.04
CA ASP A 35 -6.75 -5.17 5.82
C ASP A 35 -7.36 -4.40 4.63
N PRO A 36 -6.58 -3.61 3.87
CA PRO A 36 -7.07 -2.89 2.70
C PRO A 36 -7.69 -3.82 1.64
N SER A 37 -7.33 -5.11 1.65
CA SER A 37 -7.91 -6.12 0.75
C SER A 37 -9.35 -6.52 1.07
N THR A 38 -9.89 -6.07 2.22
CA THR A 38 -11.31 -6.23 2.53
C THR A 38 -12.20 -5.14 1.90
N ALA A 39 -11.60 -4.08 1.32
CA ALA A 39 -12.35 -3.02 0.66
C ALA A 39 -12.45 -3.30 -0.85
N LEU A 40 -13.45 -4.11 -1.21
CA LEU A 40 -13.93 -4.41 -2.55
C LEU A 40 -13.56 -3.33 -3.60
N THR A 41 -12.65 -3.66 -4.51
CA THR A 41 -12.44 -2.90 -5.75
C THR A 41 -13.75 -2.86 -6.53
N LYS A 42 -14.36 -1.68 -6.69
CA LYS A 42 -15.62 -1.51 -7.44
C LYS A 42 -15.36 -1.40 -8.94
N ILE A 43 -14.95 -2.51 -9.54
CA ILE A 43 -14.90 -2.60 -11.00
C ILE A 43 -16.35 -2.54 -11.51
N THR A 44 -16.62 -1.61 -12.42
CA THR A 44 -17.92 -1.48 -13.09
C THR A 44 -17.73 -1.75 -14.58
N VAL A 45 -18.59 -2.59 -15.14
CA VAL A 45 -18.51 -3.03 -16.53
C VAL A 45 -19.83 -2.78 -17.23
N LYS A 46 -19.76 -2.56 -18.54
CA LYS A 46 -20.92 -2.37 -19.42
C LYS A 46 -21.05 -3.59 -20.33
N ALA A 47 -22.22 -4.19 -20.38
CA ALA A 47 -22.50 -5.30 -21.28
C ALA A 47 -22.44 -4.84 -22.75
N ILE A 48 -21.68 -5.55 -23.57
CA ILE A 48 -21.56 -5.30 -25.02
C ILE A 48 -22.47 -6.22 -25.85
N PHE A 49 -23.00 -7.28 -25.24
CA PHE A 49 -23.99 -8.20 -25.80
C PHE A 49 -25.08 -8.54 -24.77
N ASP A 50 -26.22 -9.06 -25.25
CA ASP A 50 -27.22 -9.68 -24.37
C ASP A 50 -26.69 -11.01 -23.85
N TYR A 51 -26.99 -11.35 -22.59
CA TYR A 51 -26.63 -12.62 -21.97
C TYR A 51 -27.78 -13.14 -21.11
N GLU A 52 -28.11 -14.42 -21.29
CA GLU A 52 -29.14 -15.11 -20.51
C GLU A 52 -28.49 -16.25 -19.73
N GLY A 53 -28.51 -16.13 -18.40
CA GLY A 53 -27.93 -17.11 -17.50
C GLY A 53 -28.61 -18.46 -17.63
N ARG A 54 -27.81 -19.52 -17.81
CA ARG A 54 -28.31 -20.89 -17.96
C ARG A 54 -28.39 -21.64 -16.63
N ARG A 55 -27.72 -21.12 -15.61
CA ARG A 55 -27.66 -21.68 -14.25
C ARG A 55 -28.18 -20.65 -13.25
N ASP A 56 -28.61 -21.13 -12.09
CA ASP A 56 -29.19 -20.27 -11.05
C ASP A 56 -28.17 -19.25 -10.50
N ASP A 57 -26.89 -19.59 -10.53
CA ASP A 57 -25.76 -18.76 -10.12
C ASP A 57 -25.26 -17.80 -11.22
N GLU A 58 -25.91 -17.78 -12.38
CA GLU A 58 -25.58 -16.87 -13.49
C GLU A 58 -26.50 -15.62 -13.52
N LEU A 59 -25.91 -14.52 -13.98
CA LEU A 59 -26.57 -13.24 -14.21
C LEU A 59 -27.27 -13.27 -15.58
N SER A 60 -28.42 -12.60 -15.71
CA SER A 60 -29.06 -12.35 -17.01
C SER A 60 -29.17 -10.84 -17.22
N PHE A 61 -28.71 -10.35 -18.36
CA PHE A 61 -28.63 -8.92 -18.65
C PHE A 61 -28.74 -8.61 -20.15
N CYS A 62 -29.20 -7.40 -20.46
CA CYS A 62 -29.28 -6.91 -21.84
C CYS A 62 -28.01 -6.14 -22.22
N LYS A 63 -27.74 -5.99 -23.51
CA LYS A 63 -26.71 -5.14 -24.06
C LYS A 63 -26.86 -3.73 -23.51
N HIS A 64 -25.72 -3.15 -23.12
CA HIS A 64 -25.56 -1.88 -22.41
C HIS A 64 -25.98 -1.88 -20.93
N ALA A 65 -26.34 -3.03 -20.35
CA ALA A 65 -26.50 -3.16 -18.90
C ALA A 65 -25.20 -2.78 -18.17
N VAL A 66 -25.35 -2.07 -17.06
CA VAL A 66 -24.22 -1.71 -16.18
C VAL A 66 -24.19 -2.68 -15.02
N ILE A 67 -23.12 -3.46 -14.93
CA ILE A 67 -22.88 -4.45 -13.88
C ILE A 67 -21.85 -3.87 -12.92
N THR A 68 -22.16 -3.87 -11.63
CA THR A 68 -21.37 -3.20 -10.58
C THR A 68 -20.75 -4.21 -9.62
N ASN A 69 -19.80 -3.78 -8.79
CA ASN A 69 -19.09 -4.62 -7.81
C ASN A 69 -18.47 -5.88 -8.46
N VAL A 70 -17.83 -5.69 -9.62
CA VAL A 70 -17.30 -6.81 -10.40
C VAL A 70 -16.04 -7.37 -9.75
N VAL A 71 -16.06 -8.68 -9.49
CA VAL A 71 -14.91 -9.46 -9.04
C VAL A 71 -14.37 -10.24 -10.23
N LYS A 72 -13.18 -9.86 -10.69
CA LYS A 72 -12.48 -10.54 -11.79
C LYS A 72 -11.87 -11.85 -11.31
N GLN A 73 -11.88 -12.85 -12.19
CA GLN A 73 -11.19 -14.12 -12.00
C GLN A 73 -10.56 -14.58 -13.31
N ASP A 74 -9.47 -15.34 -13.21
CA ASP A 74 -8.63 -15.76 -14.33
C ASP A 74 -9.30 -16.80 -15.25
N CYS A 75 -10.46 -17.33 -14.88
CA CYS A 75 -11.16 -18.39 -15.62
C CYS A 75 -12.12 -17.89 -16.71
N GLY A 76 -12.09 -16.59 -17.05
CA GLY A 76 -12.96 -16.00 -18.07
C GLY A 76 -14.41 -15.74 -17.61
N TRP A 77 -14.73 -16.04 -16.35
CA TRP A 77 -16.01 -15.75 -15.71
C TRP A 77 -15.82 -14.78 -14.56
N TRP A 78 -16.61 -13.73 -14.53
CA TRP A 78 -16.58 -12.70 -13.50
C TRP A 78 -17.86 -12.77 -12.66
N ARG A 79 -17.82 -12.23 -11.44
CA ARG A 79 -19.01 -12.07 -10.60
C ARG A 79 -19.37 -10.61 -10.45
N GLY A 80 -20.65 -10.29 -10.37
CA GLY A 80 -21.09 -8.92 -10.15
C GLY A 80 -22.58 -8.80 -9.87
N ASP A 81 -23.02 -7.56 -9.70
CA ASP A 81 -24.35 -7.23 -9.24
C ASP A 81 -25.17 -6.56 -10.36
N TYR A 82 -26.34 -7.13 -10.66
CA TYR A 82 -27.28 -6.60 -11.66
C TYR A 82 -28.69 -7.14 -11.42
N GLY A 83 -29.72 -6.31 -11.65
CA GLY A 83 -31.12 -6.75 -11.64
C GLY A 83 -31.61 -7.36 -10.31
N GLY A 84 -31.03 -6.94 -9.18
CA GLY A 84 -31.34 -7.48 -7.85
C GLY A 84 -30.62 -8.78 -7.48
N LYS A 85 -29.86 -9.38 -8.40
CA LYS A 85 -28.94 -10.49 -8.12
C LYS A 85 -27.57 -9.93 -7.74
N MET A 86 -27.00 -10.42 -6.64
CA MET A 86 -25.67 -10.01 -6.15
C MET A 86 -24.66 -11.13 -6.35
N GLN A 87 -23.46 -10.79 -6.78
CA GLN A 87 -22.31 -11.71 -6.93
C GLN A 87 -22.62 -12.97 -7.76
N HIS A 88 -23.39 -12.82 -8.83
CA HIS A 88 -23.66 -13.91 -9.78
C HIS A 88 -22.70 -13.86 -10.96
N TRP A 89 -22.52 -15.01 -11.60
CA TRP A 89 -21.54 -15.23 -12.65
C TRP A 89 -22.01 -14.69 -14.00
N PHE A 90 -21.05 -14.14 -14.74
CA PHE A 90 -21.24 -13.80 -16.14
C PHE A 90 -19.92 -13.92 -16.91
N PRO A 91 -19.99 -14.16 -18.22
CA PRO A 91 -18.79 -14.30 -19.03
C PRO A 91 -18.11 -12.94 -19.26
N SER A 92 -16.80 -12.88 -18.97
CA SER A 92 -15.99 -11.65 -19.06
C SER A 92 -15.93 -11.05 -20.47
N ASN A 93 -16.01 -11.88 -21.50
CA ASN A 93 -15.99 -11.46 -22.91
C ASN A 93 -17.32 -10.84 -23.40
N TYR A 94 -18.34 -10.75 -22.55
CA TYR A 94 -19.63 -10.12 -22.87
C TYR A 94 -19.74 -8.70 -22.31
N VAL A 95 -18.68 -8.19 -21.68
CA VAL A 95 -18.66 -6.89 -21.02
C VAL A 95 -17.38 -6.12 -21.36
N GLU A 96 -17.43 -4.80 -21.22
CA GLU A 96 -16.30 -3.88 -21.37
C GLU A 96 -16.19 -3.02 -20.10
N GLU A 97 -14.98 -2.82 -19.59
CA GLU A 97 -14.74 -1.99 -18.40
C GLU A 97 -15.00 -0.51 -18.69
N ILE A 98 -15.74 0.14 -17.79
CA ILE A 98 -15.90 1.59 -17.84
C ILE A 98 -14.67 2.21 -17.17
N GLN A 99 -13.75 2.75 -17.97
CA GLN A 99 -12.63 3.53 -17.46
C GLN A 99 -13.17 4.84 -16.89
N GLU A 100 -12.98 5.08 -15.59
CA GLU A 100 -13.15 6.42 -15.03
C GLU A 100 -12.06 7.31 -15.63
N ALA A 101 -12.48 8.39 -16.32
CA ALA A 101 -11.57 9.38 -16.86
C ALA A 101 -10.67 9.90 -15.74
N HIS A 102 -9.35 9.75 -15.93
CA HIS A 102 -8.30 10.22 -15.04
C HIS A 102 -8.60 11.64 -14.53
N GLN A 103 -8.95 11.75 -13.25
CA GLN A 103 -8.93 13.02 -12.55
C GLN A 103 -7.47 13.41 -12.33
N GLU A 104 -7.07 14.50 -12.99
CA GLU A 104 -5.79 15.15 -12.79
C GLU A 104 -5.57 15.47 -11.30
N ASN A 105 -4.38 15.13 -10.82
CA ASN A 105 -3.91 15.37 -9.46
C ASN A 105 -4.06 16.84 -9.07
N PHE A 106 -4.82 17.14 -8.01
CA PHE A 106 -4.76 18.43 -7.34
C PHE A 106 -4.10 18.29 -5.97
N ASP A 107 -2.86 18.76 -5.94
CA ASP A 107 -1.96 18.87 -4.80
C ASP A 107 -2.48 19.91 -3.79
N ARG A 108 -2.46 19.62 -2.49
CA ARG A 108 -2.76 20.56 -1.41
C ARG A 108 -1.71 20.44 -0.32
N GLY A 109 -0.74 21.35 -0.33
CA GLY A 109 0.17 21.48 0.81
C GLY A 109 1.44 22.28 0.59
N SER A 110 1.38 23.51 0.08
CA SER A 110 2.38 24.55 0.38
C SER A 110 1.96 25.88 -0.26
N THR A 111 2.56 26.98 0.19
CA THR A 111 2.32 28.37 -0.21
C THR A 111 2.48 28.65 -1.73
N GLU A 112 2.82 27.64 -2.54
CA GLU A 112 2.81 27.67 -4.01
C GLU A 112 1.45 27.30 -4.62
N SER A 113 0.48 26.79 -3.84
CA SER A 113 -0.84 26.34 -4.34
C SER A 113 -1.87 27.47 -4.55
N MET A 114 -1.47 28.73 -4.43
CA MET A 114 -2.34 29.87 -4.72
C MET A 114 -2.31 30.14 -6.21
N PHE A 115 -3.41 29.89 -6.93
CA PHE A 115 -3.51 30.06 -8.38
C PHE A 115 -3.13 31.48 -8.86
N LEU A 116 -3.19 32.47 -7.95
CA LEU A 116 -2.80 33.87 -8.19
C LEU A 116 -1.56 34.31 -7.38
N GLY A 117 -0.85 33.39 -6.74
CA GLY A 117 0.33 33.67 -5.91
C GLY A 117 0.06 34.73 -4.83
N SER A 118 1.00 35.66 -4.63
CA SER A 118 0.88 36.77 -3.67
C SER A 118 -0.28 37.75 -3.95
N SER A 119 -0.89 37.69 -5.14
CA SER A 119 -2.07 38.51 -5.51
C SER A 119 -3.39 37.90 -5.03
N GLN A 120 -3.39 36.66 -4.54
CA GLN A 120 -4.60 36.03 -4.00
C GLN A 120 -4.99 36.67 -2.66
N LYS A 121 -6.12 37.39 -2.66
CA LYS A 121 -6.63 38.08 -1.46
C LYS A 121 -7.66 37.27 -0.66
N GLY A 122 -8.12 36.14 -1.19
CA GLY A 122 -9.11 35.28 -0.56
C GLY A 122 -9.51 34.09 -1.42
N SER A 123 -10.41 33.27 -0.89
CA SER A 123 -11.01 32.12 -1.57
C SER A 123 -12.48 31.99 -1.15
N LEU A 124 -13.34 31.55 -2.05
CA LEU A 124 -14.75 31.32 -1.80
C LEU A 124 -15.10 29.86 -2.11
N ASP A 125 -15.70 29.16 -1.15
CA ASP A 125 -16.28 27.83 -1.36
C ASP A 125 -17.65 27.97 -2.02
N LEU A 126 -17.80 27.41 -3.23
CA LEU A 126 -19.02 27.50 -4.02
C LEU A 126 -19.99 26.35 -3.78
N THR A 127 -19.65 25.40 -2.89
CA THR A 127 -20.51 24.24 -2.62
C THR A 127 -21.88 24.71 -2.11
N GLY A 128 -22.96 24.29 -2.79
CA GLY A 128 -24.33 24.72 -2.49
C GLY A 128 -24.63 26.21 -2.72
N ALA A 129 -23.77 26.95 -3.43
CA ALA A 129 -23.96 28.39 -3.64
C ALA A 129 -25.17 28.71 -4.54
N LEU A 130 -25.92 29.73 -4.14
CA LEU A 130 -27.00 30.34 -4.93
C LEU A 130 -26.51 31.65 -5.54
N VAL A 131 -26.77 31.84 -6.83
CA VAL A 131 -26.31 33.02 -7.57
C VAL A 131 -27.47 33.77 -8.18
N GLU A 132 -27.59 35.06 -7.84
CA GLU A 132 -28.61 35.96 -8.36
C GLU A 132 -27.96 37.14 -9.10
N ILE A 133 -28.57 37.59 -10.20
CA ILE A 133 -28.16 38.82 -10.88
C ILE A 133 -29.19 39.91 -10.58
N GLY A 134 -28.71 41.13 -10.36
CA GLY A 134 -29.56 42.31 -10.25
C GLY A 134 -28.94 43.52 -10.95
N LYS A 135 -29.73 44.59 -11.11
CA LYS A 135 -29.21 45.88 -11.57
C LYS A 135 -28.57 46.66 -10.43
N LEU A 136 -27.52 47.39 -10.76
CA LEU A 136 -26.82 48.34 -9.91
C LEU A 136 -26.97 49.73 -10.56
N ASN A 137 -27.63 50.67 -9.88
CA ASN A 137 -27.87 52.01 -10.42
C ASN A 137 -26.65 52.93 -10.18
N GLN A 138 -25.45 52.51 -10.60
CA GLN A 138 -24.23 53.31 -10.47
C GLN A 138 -23.57 53.58 -11.83
N PRO A 139 -22.94 54.75 -12.03
CA PRO A 139 -22.23 55.04 -13.27
C PRO A 139 -21.03 54.07 -13.40
N ASN A 140 -20.96 53.38 -14.54
CA ASN A 140 -19.93 52.40 -14.94
C ASN A 140 -20.04 50.98 -14.35
N LEU A 141 -21.07 50.64 -13.58
CA LEU A 141 -21.34 49.27 -13.10
C LEU A 141 -22.85 49.07 -13.12
N GLU A 142 -23.39 48.49 -14.19
CA GLU A 142 -24.84 48.37 -14.38
C GLU A 142 -25.41 47.08 -13.75
N TRP A 143 -24.58 46.05 -13.59
CA TRP A 143 -25.03 44.73 -13.13
C TRP A 143 -24.27 44.28 -11.90
N LYS A 144 -24.97 43.56 -11.01
CA LYS A 144 -24.40 42.90 -9.84
C LYS A 144 -24.69 41.41 -9.87
N ILE A 145 -23.71 40.61 -9.49
CA ILE A 145 -23.81 39.17 -9.28
C ILE A 145 -23.69 38.94 -7.78
N LYS A 146 -24.70 38.33 -7.18
CA LYS A 146 -24.80 38.09 -5.75
C LYS A 146 -24.70 36.60 -5.50
N ILE A 147 -23.64 36.18 -4.82
CA ILE A 147 -23.33 34.78 -4.51
C ILE A 147 -23.62 34.56 -3.02
N GLN A 148 -24.59 33.71 -2.72
CA GLN A 148 -24.95 33.31 -1.36
C GLN A 148 -24.51 31.87 -1.14
N THR A 149 -23.51 31.66 -0.29
CA THR A 149 -23.06 30.33 0.12
C THR A 149 -23.79 29.90 1.38
N SER A 150 -23.97 28.60 1.60
CA SER A 150 -24.61 28.04 2.81
C SER A 150 -23.91 28.45 4.12
N ASN A 151 -22.63 28.80 4.04
CA ASN A 151 -21.74 28.99 5.19
C ASN A 151 -21.53 30.48 5.54
N ALA A 152 -22.01 31.41 4.69
CA ALA A 152 -21.75 32.84 4.83
C ALA A 152 -23.01 33.62 5.22
N CYS A 153 -22.93 34.41 6.30
CA CYS A 153 -24.04 35.28 6.73
C CYS A 153 -24.32 36.43 5.76
N THR A 154 -23.34 36.83 4.96
CA THR A 154 -23.47 37.92 3.99
C THR A 154 -23.12 37.42 2.58
N PRO A 155 -23.96 37.72 1.58
CA PRO A 155 -23.71 37.35 0.21
C PRO A 155 -22.50 38.11 -0.35
N PHE A 156 -21.66 37.42 -1.11
CA PHE A 156 -20.56 38.03 -1.83
C PHE A 156 -21.09 38.69 -3.11
N VAL A 157 -20.78 39.97 -3.32
CA VAL A 157 -21.32 40.74 -4.45
C VAL A 157 -20.20 41.17 -5.38
N LEU A 158 -20.34 40.80 -6.65
CA LEU A 158 -19.49 41.23 -7.75
C LEU A 158 -20.25 42.22 -8.63
N GLY A 159 -19.54 43.14 -9.25
CA GLY A 159 -20.08 44.06 -10.25
C GLY A 159 -19.64 43.65 -11.66
N ALA A 160 -20.51 43.82 -12.64
CA ALA A 160 -20.24 43.56 -14.05
C ALA A 160 -20.66 44.76 -14.90
N LEU A 161 -19.94 44.99 -16.00
CA LEU A 161 -20.18 46.12 -16.90
C LEU A 161 -21.40 45.87 -17.78
N LEU A 162 -21.51 44.64 -18.29
CA LEU A 162 -22.55 44.22 -19.22
C LEU A 162 -23.41 43.10 -18.62
N ARG A 163 -24.66 43.04 -19.07
CA ARG A 163 -25.58 41.96 -18.66
C ARG A 163 -25.07 40.59 -19.10
N GLU A 164 -24.54 40.52 -20.32
CA GLU A 164 -24.06 39.27 -20.92
C GLU A 164 -22.90 38.67 -20.12
N GLU A 165 -21.94 39.52 -19.73
CA GLU A 165 -20.84 39.15 -18.83
C GLU A 165 -21.37 38.66 -17.48
N ALA A 166 -22.37 39.35 -16.89
CA ALA A 166 -22.96 38.92 -15.63
C ALA A 166 -23.62 37.54 -15.72
N GLU A 167 -24.31 37.26 -16.82
CA GLU A 167 -25.00 35.98 -17.06
C GLU A 167 -23.99 34.85 -17.34
N GLU A 168 -22.91 35.12 -18.08
CA GLU A 168 -21.82 34.17 -18.31
C GLU A 168 -21.15 33.76 -16.99
N TRP A 169 -20.74 34.73 -16.18
CA TRP A 169 -20.15 34.48 -14.86
C TRP A 169 -21.12 33.72 -13.95
N LYS A 170 -22.40 34.09 -13.92
CA LYS A 170 -23.41 33.35 -13.14
C LYS A 170 -23.48 31.89 -13.58
N ASN A 171 -23.55 31.62 -14.88
CA ASN A 171 -23.68 30.26 -15.40
C ASN A 171 -22.46 29.41 -14.99
N LEU A 172 -21.25 29.95 -15.15
CA LEU A 172 -20.01 29.29 -14.74
C LEU A 172 -19.98 29.01 -13.23
N ILE A 173 -20.38 29.97 -12.40
CA ILE A 173 -20.39 29.82 -10.94
C ILE A 173 -21.43 28.78 -10.51
N VAL A 174 -22.63 28.79 -11.11
CA VAL A 174 -23.70 27.83 -10.81
C VAL A 174 -23.29 26.42 -11.23
N GLU A 175 -22.71 26.25 -12.41
CA GLU A 175 -22.20 24.96 -12.88
C GLU A 175 -21.10 24.43 -11.96
N THR A 176 -20.16 25.30 -11.56
CA THR A 176 -19.09 24.95 -10.63
C THR A 176 -19.64 24.54 -9.26
N ALA A 177 -20.63 25.28 -8.74
CA ALA A 177 -21.32 24.97 -7.48
C ALA A 177 -22.05 23.62 -7.53
N HIS A 178 -22.73 23.34 -8.65
CA HIS A 178 -23.41 22.07 -8.88
C HIS A 178 -22.41 20.91 -8.92
N ASN A 179 -21.31 21.04 -9.68
CA ASN A 179 -20.25 20.03 -9.76
C ASN A 179 -19.57 19.78 -8.41
N ALA A 180 -19.30 20.83 -7.64
CA ALA A 180 -18.75 20.72 -6.29
C ALA A 180 -19.71 19.96 -5.34
N SER A 181 -21.01 20.27 -5.40
CA SER A 181 -22.03 19.64 -4.56
C SER A 181 -22.28 18.17 -4.93
N ALA A 182 -22.24 17.84 -6.23
CA ALA A 182 -22.28 16.47 -6.72
C ALA A 182 -21.10 15.65 -6.21
N ARG A 183 -19.87 16.19 -6.33
CA ARG A 183 -18.65 15.56 -5.77
C ARG A 183 -18.72 15.39 -4.26
N GLU A 184 -19.26 16.36 -3.52
CA GLU A 184 -19.44 16.23 -2.07
C GLU A 184 -20.41 15.11 -1.70
N THR A 185 -21.50 14.97 -2.47
CA THR A 185 -22.48 13.90 -2.28
C THR A 185 -21.89 12.53 -2.57
N GLU A 186 -21.11 12.42 -3.64
CA GLU A 186 -20.36 11.21 -4.00
C GLU A 186 -19.33 10.85 -2.92
N ASN A 187 -18.56 11.84 -2.42
CA ASN A 187 -17.62 11.64 -1.32
C ASN A 187 -18.34 11.11 -0.07
N LYS A 188 -19.46 11.72 0.34
CA LYS A 188 -20.25 11.24 1.50
C LYS A 188 -20.79 9.82 1.30
N LYS A 189 -21.12 9.46 0.06
CA LYS A 189 -21.53 8.08 -0.28
C LYS A 189 -20.34 7.13 -0.14
N MET A 190 -19.18 7.49 -0.67
CA MET A 190 -17.96 6.70 -0.60
C MET A 190 -17.47 6.53 0.85
N GLU A 191 -17.53 7.59 1.67
CA GLU A 191 -17.20 7.52 3.11
C GLU A 191 -18.09 6.52 3.85
N ARG A 192 -19.39 6.48 3.55
CA ARG A 192 -20.32 5.54 4.18
C ARG A 192 -20.08 4.10 3.72
N GLU A 193 -19.80 3.92 2.43
CA GLU A 193 -19.58 2.61 1.83
C GLU A 193 -18.25 1.99 2.27
N LEU A 194 -17.17 2.77 2.22
CA LEU A 194 -15.83 2.32 2.57
C LEU A 194 -15.52 2.45 4.07
N LYS A 195 -16.35 3.19 4.82
CA LYS A 195 -16.11 3.55 6.23
C LYS A 195 -14.76 4.23 6.45
N ILE A 196 -14.30 4.99 5.45
CA ILE A 196 -13.07 5.78 5.47
C ILE A 196 -13.49 7.24 5.51
N ALA A 197 -13.05 7.98 6.52
CA ALA A 197 -13.25 9.41 6.60
C ALA A 197 -12.39 10.13 5.56
N LYS A 198 -12.97 11.08 4.82
CA LYS A 198 -12.25 11.82 3.78
C LYS A 198 -11.02 12.53 4.33
N GLU A 199 -11.09 13.07 5.55
CA GLU A 199 -9.97 13.79 6.16
C GLU A 199 -8.74 12.90 6.37
N ILE A 200 -8.92 11.59 6.54
CA ILE A 200 -7.81 10.63 6.60
C ILE A 200 -7.37 10.24 5.19
N SER A 201 -8.30 10.05 4.26
CA SER A 201 -8.00 9.73 2.86
C SER A 201 -7.16 10.82 2.20
N ASP A 202 -7.48 12.08 2.46
CA ASP A 202 -6.79 13.25 1.88
C ASP A 202 -5.32 13.36 2.36
N LEU A 203 -4.92 12.66 3.42
CA LEU A 203 -3.52 12.60 3.88
C LEU A 203 -2.67 11.61 3.08
N ILE A 204 -3.28 10.73 2.27
CA ILE A 204 -2.59 9.66 1.55
C ILE A 204 -2.14 10.16 0.18
N ILE A 205 -0.87 10.55 0.08
CA ILE A 205 -0.30 11.09 -1.15
C ILE A 205 0.52 10.05 -1.93
N TYR A 206 1.56 9.48 -1.30
CA TYR A 206 2.56 8.64 -1.98
C TYR A 206 2.45 7.13 -1.70
N CYS A 207 1.77 6.77 -0.62
CA CYS A 207 1.64 5.38 -0.18
C CYS A 207 0.17 4.97 -0.24
N ARG A 208 -0.45 5.10 -1.41
CA ARG A 208 -1.83 4.64 -1.63
C ARG A 208 -1.83 3.11 -1.57
N SER A 209 -2.49 2.55 -0.56
CA SER A 209 -2.60 1.11 -0.44
C SER A 209 -3.56 0.58 -1.50
N VAL A 210 -3.08 -0.35 -2.32
CA VAL A 210 -3.87 -1.05 -3.34
C VAL A 210 -3.66 -2.55 -3.25
N ASP A 211 -4.68 -3.30 -3.63
CA ASP A 211 -4.57 -4.74 -3.74
C ASP A 211 -3.63 -5.13 -4.87
N PHE A 212 -2.76 -6.10 -4.58
CA PHE A 212 -1.84 -6.60 -5.56
C PHE A 212 -2.55 -7.53 -6.56
N CYS A 213 -2.45 -7.21 -7.85
CA CYS A 213 -2.76 -8.11 -8.95
C CYS A 213 -1.65 -8.08 -10.01
N PHE A 214 -1.45 -9.19 -10.72
CA PHE A 214 -0.40 -9.28 -11.75
C PHE A 214 -0.69 -8.41 -12.98
N GLU A 215 -1.96 -8.09 -13.24
CA GLU A 215 -2.39 -7.22 -14.36
C GLU A 215 -1.74 -5.83 -14.31
N ILE A 216 -1.26 -5.37 -13.15
CA ILE A 216 -0.53 -4.09 -13.02
C ILE A 216 0.76 -4.08 -13.87
N GLY A 217 1.32 -5.24 -14.20
CA GLY A 217 2.44 -5.34 -15.13
C GLY A 217 2.10 -4.95 -16.57
N GLU A 218 0.83 -5.10 -16.97
CA GLU A 218 0.33 -4.73 -18.29
C GLU A 218 -0.21 -3.30 -18.32
N ARG A 219 -0.92 -2.90 -17.25
CA ARG A 219 -1.49 -1.54 -17.11
C ARG A 219 -0.43 -0.48 -16.85
N GLY A 220 0.72 -0.89 -16.32
CA GLY A 220 1.81 -0.02 -15.92
C GLY A 220 1.85 0.22 -14.40
N PHE A 221 3.08 0.34 -13.88
CA PHE A 221 3.31 0.56 -12.46
C PHE A 221 3.04 2.03 -12.07
N VAL A 222 2.29 2.24 -10.99
CA VAL A 222 1.89 3.56 -10.52
C VAL A 222 2.70 3.91 -9.27
N HIS A 223 3.61 4.88 -9.38
CA HIS A 223 4.63 5.17 -8.35
C HIS A 223 4.10 5.58 -6.98
N ASN A 224 2.88 6.12 -6.88
CA ASN A 224 2.25 6.51 -5.61
C ASN A 224 1.34 5.41 -5.03
N GLU A 225 1.36 4.22 -5.61
CA GLU A 225 0.63 3.04 -5.13
C GLU A 225 1.58 1.99 -4.56
N MET A 226 1.11 1.29 -3.53
CA MET A 226 1.88 0.22 -2.89
C MET A 226 0.97 -0.92 -2.44
N SER A 227 1.56 -2.11 -2.35
CA SER A 227 0.85 -3.29 -1.85
C SER A 227 1.51 -3.88 -0.62
N SER A 228 0.70 -4.49 0.24
CA SER A 228 1.15 -5.19 1.44
C SER A 228 1.01 -6.70 1.29
N PHE A 229 1.96 -7.46 1.83
CA PHE A 229 2.00 -8.92 1.75
C PHE A 229 2.37 -9.51 3.10
N ASN A 230 1.72 -10.59 3.51
CA ASN A 230 2.25 -11.42 4.59
C ASN A 230 3.54 -12.14 4.13
N GLU A 231 4.39 -12.55 5.07
CA GLU A 231 5.69 -13.17 4.78
C GLU A 231 5.60 -14.37 3.83
N THR A 232 4.59 -15.25 4.00
CA THR A 232 4.43 -16.47 3.20
C THR A 232 4.11 -16.14 1.75
N LYS A 233 3.17 -15.19 1.53
CA LYS A 233 2.78 -14.73 0.20
C LYS A 233 3.94 -13.99 -0.47
N ALA A 234 4.65 -13.15 0.27
CA ALA A 234 5.81 -12.42 -0.24
C ALA A 234 6.94 -13.37 -0.66
N GLU A 235 7.30 -14.34 0.18
CA GLU A 235 8.34 -15.32 -0.14
C GLU A 235 7.99 -16.13 -1.38
N LYS A 236 6.76 -16.67 -1.45
CA LYS A 236 6.27 -17.41 -2.62
C LYS A 236 6.31 -16.58 -3.90
N LEU A 237 5.75 -15.36 -3.88
CA LEU A 237 5.62 -14.55 -5.08
C LEU A 237 6.96 -13.92 -5.51
N MET A 238 7.65 -13.28 -4.57
CA MET A 238 8.83 -12.45 -4.84
C MET A 238 10.11 -13.26 -4.97
N CYS A 239 10.21 -14.42 -4.31
CA CYS A 239 11.46 -15.19 -4.23
C CYS A 239 11.41 -16.52 -4.99
N HIS A 240 10.25 -16.97 -5.46
CA HIS A 240 10.12 -18.29 -6.10
C HIS A 240 9.31 -18.31 -7.40
N GLN A 241 8.28 -17.46 -7.54
CA GLN A 241 7.38 -17.52 -8.69
C GLN A 241 7.62 -16.40 -9.72
N ALA A 242 7.84 -15.18 -9.26
CA ALA A 242 7.78 -13.99 -10.09
C ALA A 242 8.92 -13.00 -9.79
N GLU A 243 10.13 -13.51 -9.57
CA GLU A 243 11.31 -12.73 -9.22
C GLU A 243 11.54 -11.55 -10.18
N ASN A 244 11.56 -11.81 -11.51
CA ASN A 244 11.78 -10.79 -12.54
C ASN A 244 10.68 -9.72 -12.56
N PHE A 245 9.44 -10.13 -12.27
CA PHE A 245 8.32 -9.21 -12.19
C PHE A 245 8.51 -8.28 -11.00
N PHE A 246 8.79 -8.83 -9.82
CA PHE A 246 8.96 -8.04 -8.61
C PHE A 246 10.21 -7.17 -8.63
N PHE A 247 11.26 -7.61 -9.33
CA PHE A 247 12.43 -6.78 -9.57
C PHE A 247 12.08 -5.48 -10.31
N ARG A 248 11.30 -5.58 -11.39
CA ARG A 248 10.79 -4.41 -12.13
C ARG A 248 9.76 -3.62 -11.33
N TYR A 249 8.85 -4.30 -10.63
CA TYR A 249 7.85 -3.66 -9.77
C TYR A 249 8.52 -2.77 -8.71
N HIS A 250 9.54 -3.28 -8.00
CA HIS A 250 10.25 -2.55 -6.95
C HIS A 250 11.17 -1.42 -7.46
N GLN A 251 11.33 -1.25 -8.77
CA GLN A 251 11.96 -0.05 -9.35
C GLN A 251 11.02 1.15 -9.36
N VAL A 252 9.70 0.93 -9.31
CA VAL A 252 8.68 1.98 -9.42
C VAL A 252 7.78 2.06 -8.18
N GLN A 253 7.42 0.92 -7.59
CA GLN A 253 6.45 0.81 -6.50
C GLN A 253 7.04 0.20 -5.22
N PHE A 254 6.39 0.48 -4.09
CA PHE A 254 6.75 -0.11 -2.80
C PHE A 254 5.99 -1.40 -2.54
N SER A 255 6.67 -2.36 -1.93
CA SER A 255 6.02 -3.47 -1.22
C SER A 255 6.31 -3.38 0.27
N ARG A 256 5.27 -3.56 1.08
CA ARG A 256 5.40 -3.80 2.53
C ARG A 256 5.18 -5.27 2.84
N VAL A 257 6.15 -5.89 3.49
CA VAL A 257 6.04 -7.28 3.95
C VAL A 257 6.01 -7.32 5.47
N TYR A 258 5.11 -8.09 6.04
CA TYR A 258 4.94 -8.19 7.50
C TYR A 258 4.89 -9.65 7.97
N PRO A 259 5.24 -9.93 9.24
CA PRO A 259 5.23 -11.28 9.78
C PRO A 259 3.81 -11.85 9.78
N LYS A 260 3.68 -13.16 9.52
CA LYS A 260 2.37 -13.82 9.53
C LYS A 260 1.75 -13.84 10.93
N GLY A 261 0.42 -13.84 11.01
CA GLY A 261 -0.33 -13.78 12.27
C GLY A 261 -0.06 -14.95 13.23
N GLN A 262 0.38 -16.10 12.72
CA GLN A 262 0.75 -17.26 13.54
C GLN A 262 1.98 -17.02 14.43
N ARG A 263 2.77 -15.96 14.18
CA ARG A 263 3.92 -15.57 15.02
C ARG A 263 3.48 -14.77 16.25
N ILE A 264 2.65 -15.41 17.08
CA ILE A 264 2.14 -14.84 18.34
C ILE A 264 3.25 -14.53 19.34
N ASP A 265 4.42 -15.17 19.19
CA ASP A 265 5.63 -14.96 19.98
C ASP A 265 6.42 -13.72 19.52
N SER A 266 5.93 -12.99 18.52
CA SER A 266 6.63 -11.89 17.86
C SER A 266 7.96 -12.28 17.22
N SER A 267 8.18 -13.56 16.89
CA SER A 267 9.35 -13.97 16.09
C SER A 267 9.37 -13.26 14.73
N ASN A 268 10.56 -13.16 14.12
CA ASN A 268 10.71 -12.59 12.79
C ASN A 268 11.00 -13.64 11.71
N TYR A 269 10.58 -13.36 10.48
CA TYR A 269 11.11 -14.00 9.28
C TYR A 269 12.50 -13.44 8.94
N LEU A 270 13.22 -14.11 8.04
CA LEU A 270 14.52 -13.63 7.55
C LEU A 270 14.30 -12.57 6.45
N PRO A 271 14.74 -11.30 6.61
CA PRO A 271 14.42 -10.24 5.66
C PRO A 271 15.27 -10.26 4.37
N ILE A 272 16.36 -11.02 4.36
CA ILE A 272 17.35 -11.00 3.27
C ILE A 272 16.77 -11.42 1.91
N PRO A 273 16.01 -12.52 1.78
CA PRO A 273 15.39 -12.90 0.50
C PRO A 273 14.53 -11.77 -0.08
N LEU A 274 13.76 -11.07 0.76
CA LEU A 274 12.91 -9.96 0.31
C LEU A 274 13.73 -8.76 -0.14
N TRP A 275 14.80 -8.41 0.59
CA TRP A 275 15.73 -7.38 0.15
C TRP A 275 16.42 -7.74 -1.17
N ASN A 276 16.75 -9.02 -1.39
CA ASN A 276 17.32 -9.49 -2.65
C ASN A 276 16.32 -9.37 -3.81
N ALA A 277 15.02 -9.49 -3.54
CA ALA A 277 13.95 -9.20 -4.52
C ALA A 277 13.67 -7.70 -4.71
N GLY A 278 14.38 -6.81 -4.00
CA GLY A 278 14.22 -5.36 -4.08
C GLY A 278 13.15 -4.76 -3.17
N CYS A 279 12.47 -5.57 -2.35
CA CYS A 279 11.47 -5.10 -1.40
C CYS A 279 12.09 -4.14 -0.38
N GLN A 280 11.41 -3.01 -0.17
CA GLN A 280 11.94 -1.89 0.60
C GLN A 280 11.45 -1.92 2.05
N MET A 281 10.17 -2.26 2.27
CA MET A 281 9.53 -2.22 3.58
C MET A 281 9.34 -3.62 4.17
N ALA A 282 10.45 -4.31 4.45
CA ALA A 282 10.44 -5.57 5.19
C ALA A 282 10.24 -5.29 6.70
N ALA A 283 8.98 -5.24 7.15
CA ALA A 283 8.63 -4.94 8.54
C ALA A 283 8.94 -6.13 9.45
N LEU A 284 9.59 -5.84 10.58
CA LEU A 284 10.01 -6.79 11.60
C LEU A 284 9.51 -6.32 12.97
N ASN A 285 9.34 -7.26 13.90
CA ASN A 285 9.09 -7.04 15.31
C ASN A 285 10.36 -6.56 16.00
N TYR A 286 10.50 -5.23 16.18
CA TYR A 286 11.69 -4.60 16.79
C TYR A 286 11.91 -4.98 18.25
N GLN A 287 10.85 -5.40 18.95
CA GLN A 287 10.92 -5.87 20.34
C GLN A 287 11.64 -7.22 20.49
N SER A 288 11.82 -7.96 19.39
CA SER A 288 12.41 -9.30 19.40
C SER A 288 13.91 -9.24 19.08
N PRO A 289 14.80 -9.58 20.04
CA PRO A 289 16.26 -9.52 19.85
C PRO A 289 16.80 -10.75 19.08
N ASP A 290 16.08 -11.15 18.03
CA ASP A 290 16.42 -12.32 17.23
C ASP A 290 17.44 -12.00 16.13
N LYS A 291 17.81 -13.03 15.37
CA LYS A 291 18.81 -12.94 14.32
C LYS A 291 18.39 -11.99 13.19
N SER A 292 17.12 -12.00 12.82
CA SER A 292 16.59 -11.11 11.79
C SER A 292 16.71 -9.65 12.20
N MET A 293 16.46 -9.34 13.47
CA MET A 293 16.64 -7.99 13.98
C MET A 293 18.11 -7.56 14.07
N GLN A 294 19.01 -8.49 14.42
CA GLN A 294 20.45 -8.23 14.36
C GLN A 294 20.90 -7.89 12.93
N LEU A 295 20.42 -8.63 11.92
CA LEU A 295 20.70 -8.37 10.51
C LEU A 295 20.12 -7.03 10.04
N ASN A 296 18.89 -6.70 10.46
CA ASN A 296 18.26 -5.41 10.18
C ASN A 296 19.08 -4.24 10.74
N GLN A 297 19.45 -4.30 12.02
CA GLN A 297 20.31 -3.29 12.64
C GLN A 297 21.67 -3.19 11.94
N ALA A 298 22.27 -4.32 11.55
CA ALA A 298 23.54 -4.31 10.82
C ALA A 298 23.42 -3.62 9.45
N LYS A 299 22.40 -3.96 8.66
CA LYS A 299 22.16 -3.35 7.35
C LYS A 299 21.94 -1.84 7.46
N PHE A 300 21.08 -1.41 8.38
CA PHE A 300 20.74 0.01 8.54
C PHE A 300 21.74 0.81 9.36
N ARG A 301 22.90 0.24 9.79
CA ARG A 301 24.05 1.06 10.23
C ARG A 301 24.75 1.74 9.06
N LEU A 302 24.56 1.24 7.83
CA LEU A 302 25.01 1.90 6.62
C LEU A 302 24.34 3.28 6.50
N ASN A 303 24.95 4.15 5.69
CA ASN A 303 24.42 5.49 5.41
C ASN A 303 24.16 6.32 6.69
N GLY A 304 25.06 6.23 7.68
CA GLY A 304 24.97 7.02 8.91
C GLY A 304 23.77 6.69 9.80
N ALA A 305 23.21 5.48 9.70
CA ALA A 305 22.07 5.04 10.49
C ALA A 305 20.78 5.87 10.32
N CYS A 306 20.57 6.45 9.14
CA CYS A 306 19.39 7.28 8.87
C CYS A 306 18.10 6.50 8.61
N GLY A 307 18.15 5.17 8.56
CA GLY A 307 17.01 4.29 8.24
C GLY A 307 16.80 4.03 6.74
N TYR A 308 17.62 4.62 5.87
CA TYR A 308 17.56 4.42 4.43
C TYR A 308 18.91 3.99 3.87
N VAL A 309 18.91 2.92 3.08
CA VAL A 309 20.09 2.41 2.37
C VAL A 309 19.75 2.33 0.90
N LEU A 310 20.52 3.03 0.06
CA LEU A 310 20.33 2.98 -1.39
C LEU A 310 20.50 1.54 -1.88
N LYS A 311 19.56 1.08 -2.71
CA LYS A 311 19.68 -0.24 -3.35
C LYS A 311 20.91 -0.27 -4.26
N PRO A 312 21.57 -1.43 -4.45
CA PRO A 312 22.64 -1.57 -5.42
C PRO A 312 22.21 -1.12 -6.82
N GLU A 313 23.15 -0.60 -7.60
CA GLU A 313 22.88 0.00 -8.92
C GLU A 313 22.10 -0.93 -9.85
N TYR A 314 22.44 -2.22 -9.85
CA TYR A 314 21.76 -3.24 -10.66
C TYR A 314 20.28 -3.41 -10.32
N MET A 315 19.84 -3.05 -9.11
CA MET A 315 18.44 -3.07 -8.68
C MET A 315 17.66 -1.80 -9.03
N THR A 316 18.36 -0.76 -9.48
CA THR A 316 17.78 0.54 -9.83
C THR A 316 17.88 0.85 -11.32
N ASN A 317 18.82 0.22 -12.02
CA ASN A 317 19.01 0.42 -13.44
C ASN A 317 17.92 -0.30 -14.24
N LYS A 318 17.43 0.33 -15.32
CA LYS A 318 16.38 -0.25 -16.18
C LYS A 318 16.90 -1.40 -17.07
N THR A 319 18.18 -1.75 -16.93
CA THR A 319 18.82 -2.84 -17.64
C THR A 319 18.20 -4.19 -17.23
N GLU A 320 17.99 -5.07 -18.19
CA GLU A 320 17.34 -6.35 -17.93
C GLU A 320 18.15 -7.22 -16.95
N MET A 321 17.43 -8.01 -16.17
CA MET A 321 17.99 -8.95 -15.18
C MET A 321 18.94 -9.98 -15.83
N SER A 322 18.83 -10.19 -17.14
CA SER A 322 19.72 -11.02 -17.97
C SER A 322 21.16 -10.48 -18.09
N ASP A 323 21.40 -9.22 -17.73
CA ASP A 323 22.75 -8.65 -17.63
C ASP A 323 23.38 -8.83 -16.23
N ILE A 324 22.57 -9.10 -15.20
CA ILE A 324 23.06 -9.31 -13.81
C ILE A 324 23.78 -10.64 -13.68
N SER A 325 23.33 -11.67 -14.42
CA SER A 325 24.01 -12.97 -14.49
C SER A 325 25.41 -12.90 -15.13
N LYS A 326 25.77 -11.76 -15.74
CA LYS A 326 27.10 -11.52 -16.33
C LYS A 326 28.06 -10.80 -15.37
N VAL A 327 27.60 -10.34 -14.20
CA VAL A 327 28.48 -9.73 -13.19
C VAL A 327 29.19 -10.85 -12.43
N GLU A 328 30.30 -11.33 -12.99
CA GLU A 328 31.14 -12.42 -12.44
C GLU A 328 32.20 -11.96 -11.43
N GLU A 329 32.12 -10.72 -10.90
CA GLU A 329 33.10 -10.26 -9.92
C GLU A 329 32.92 -11.00 -8.58
N LYS A 330 33.76 -12.02 -8.38
CA LYS A 330 33.83 -12.79 -7.14
C LYS A 330 34.78 -12.10 -6.16
N LEU A 331 34.27 -11.79 -4.97
CA LEU A 331 35.10 -11.35 -3.85
C LEU A 331 35.46 -12.54 -2.96
N VAL A 332 36.76 -12.79 -2.78
CA VAL A 332 37.25 -13.80 -1.82
C VAL A 332 37.61 -13.12 -0.51
N VAL A 333 36.95 -13.50 0.57
CA VAL A 333 37.21 -12.98 1.92
C VAL A 333 37.83 -14.07 2.79
N SER A 334 39.04 -13.84 3.29
CA SER A 334 39.73 -14.74 4.22
C SER A 334 39.70 -14.15 5.63
N ILE A 335 39.12 -14.88 6.59
CA ILE A 335 38.97 -14.42 7.97
C ILE A 335 39.76 -15.37 8.89
N CYS A 336 40.77 -14.83 9.57
CA CYS A 336 41.49 -15.52 10.64
C CYS A 336 41.04 -14.98 11.99
N VAL A 337 40.38 -15.83 12.79
CA VAL A 337 40.01 -15.49 14.17
C VAL A 337 41.20 -15.74 15.08
N ILE A 338 41.81 -14.67 15.58
CA ILE A 338 43.00 -14.73 16.44
C ILE A 338 42.58 -14.87 17.91
N ALA A 339 41.80 -13.91 18.42
CA ALA A 339 41.50 -13.79 19.85
C ALA A 339 40.16 -13.08 20.10
N GLY A 340 39.60 -13.28 21.30
CA GLY A 340 38.46 -12.51 21.83
C GLY A 340 38.83 -11.84 23.16
N ARG A 341 38.37 -10.60 23.39
CA ARG A 341 38.60 -9.84 24.64
C ARG A 341 37.26 -9.39 25.22
N HIS A 342 37.18 -9.34 26.55
CA HIS A 342 35.94 -8.97 27.28
C HIS A 342 34.70 -9.79 26.86
N VAL A 343 34.88 -11.07 26.54
CA VAL A 343 33.77 -11.96 26.20
C VAL A 343 32.87 -12.12 27.43
N GLY A 344 31.57 -11.81 27.27
CA GLY A 344 30.61 -11.81 28.37
C GLY A 344 30.50 -13.17 29.06
N ARG A 345 30.32 -13.17 30.39
CA ARG A 345 30.05 -14.40 31.16
C ARG A 345 28.59 -14.81 30.98
N PRO A 346 28.30 -16.08 30.66
CA PRO A 346 26.95 -16.59 30.74
C PRO A 346 26.55 -16.71 32.22
N GLY A 347 25.75 -15.74 32.71
CA GLY A 347 25.24 -15.72 34.08
C GLY A 347 26.29 -15.38 35.15
N ARG A 348 25.88 -15.49 36.43
CA ARG A 348 26.69 -15.01 37.58
C ARG A 348 27.96 -15.84 37.87
N ASN A 349 27.95 -17.14 37.57
CA ASN A 349 29.01 -18.09 37.98
C ASN A 349 29.52 -19.00 36.83
N GLY A 350 29.21 -18.70 35.58
CA GLY A 350 29.50 -19.60 34.45
C GLY A 350 30.95 -19.50 33.96
N ILE A 351 31.67 -20.62 33.99
CA ILE A 351 32.86 -20.82 33.14
C ILE A 351 32.36 -20.89 31.70
N SER A 352 32.76 -19.93 30.87
CA SER A 352 32.41 -19.90 29.45
C SER A 352 33.38 -20.73 28.63
N ASN A 353 32.88 -21.48 27.67
CA ASN A 353 33.68 -22.12 26.63
C ASN A 353 33.44 -21.39 25.29
N PRO A 354 34.02 -20.19 25.09
CA PRO A 354 33.71 -19.38 23.93
C PRO A 354 34.21 -20.03 22.64
N PHE A 355 33.47 -19.80 21.58
CA PHE A 355 33.87 -20.04 20.20
C PHE A 355 33.32 -18.91 19.33
N VAL A 356 33.92 -18.70 18.16
CA VAL A 356 33.45 -17.70 17.20
C VAL A 356 32.80 -18.42 16.03
N CYS A 357 31.65 -17.91 15.62
CA CYS A 357 30.94 -18.35 14.43
C CYS A 357 30.96 -17.23 13.39
N VAL A 358 31.34 -17.57 12.16
CA VAL A 358 31.35 -16.69 10.99
C VAL A 358 30.33 -17.21 10.00
N GLU A 359 29.39 -16.36 9.60
CA GLU A 359 28.30 -16.67 8.69
C GLU A 359 28.24 -15.63 7.57
N VAL A 360 27.97 -16.08 6.35
CA VAL A 360 27.79 -15.20 5.18
C VAL A 360 26.31 -15.11 4.82
N TYR A 361 25.86 -13.89 4.57
CA TYR A 361 24.48 -13.51 4.33
C TYR A 361 24.39 -12.69 3.04
N GLY A 362 23.59 -13.14 2.08
CA GLY A 362 23.48 -12.51 0.76
C GLY A 362 22.46 -13.23 -0.12
N THR A 363 22.82 -13.44 -1.38
CA THR A 363 22.00 -14.23 -2.32
C THR A 363 21.98 -15.70 -1.93
N ALA A 364 21.12 -16.51 -2.57
CA ALA A 364 21.11 -17.96 -2.37
C ALA A 364 22.46 -18.63 -2.69
N ASN A 365 23.27 -18.02 -3.57
CA ASN A 365 24.59 -18.52 -3.95
C ASN A 365 25.67 -18.22 -2.90
N ASP A 366 25.51 -17.14 -2.12
CA ASP A 366 26.47 -16.73 -1.07
C ASP A 366 26.09 -17.29 0.31
N MET A 367 24.79 -17.52 0.52
CA MET A 367 24.23 -18.00 1.78
C MET A 367 24.54 -19.49 1.99
N GLY A 368 24.71 -19.89 3.26
CA GLY A 368 24.90 -21.30 3.64
C GLY A 368 26.29 -21.61 4.17
N THR A 369 27.26 -20.72 3.96
CA THR A 369 28.57 -20.84 4.61
C THR A 369 28.49 -20.41 6.07
N LYS A 370 28.67 -21.39 6.97
CA LYS A 370 28.79 -21.20 8.41
C LYS A 370 30.02 -21.92 8.91
N LEU A 371 31.02 -21.17 9.33
CA LEU A 371 32.27 -21.69 9.88
C LEU A 371 32.33 -21.37 11.37
N SER A 372 32.92 -22.27 12.16
CA SER A 372 33.08 -22.08 13.60
C SER A 372 34.48 -22.47 14.04
N THR A 373 35.05 -21.69 14.96
CA THR A 373 36.30 -22.05 15.61
C THR A 373 36.09 -23.22 16.58
N ARG A 374 37.17 -23.84 17.03
CA ARG A 374 37.11 -24.73 18.20
C ARG A 374 36.71 -23.91 19.42
N ALA A 375 35.96 -24.52 20.33
CA ALA A 375 35.66 -23.93 21.62
C ALA A 375 36.89 -23.96 22.52
N ILE A 376 37.13 -22.87 23.25
CA ILE A 376 38.25 -22.77 24.18
C ILE A 376 37.75 -23.10 25.58
N ARG A 377 38.32 -24.15 26.20
CA ARG A 377 37.85 -24.65 27.50
C ARG A 377 38.41 -23.83 28.66
N MET A 378 37.59 -23.64 29.69
CA MET A 378 37.99 -23.09 30.99
C MET A 378 38.62 -21.69 30.92
N PHE A 379 37.86 -20.74 30.37
CA PHE A 379 38.31 -19.35 30.20
C PHE A 379 38.29 -18.56 31.51
N ASP A 380 39.48 -18.13 31.98
CA ASP A 380 39.66 -17.14 33.06
C ASP A 380 40.34 -15.87 32.52
N PHE A 381 39.51 -14.92 32.06
CA PHE A 381 39.65 -13.46 31.86
C PHE A 381 41.00 -12.79 31.49
N SER A 382 42.02 -13.53 31.10
CA SER A 382 43.36 -13.01 30.87
C SER A 382 43.81 -13.35 29.45
N VAL A 383 43.58 -12.42 28.53
CA VAL A 383 44.27 -12.22 27.23
C VAL A 383 44.66 -13.49 26.43
N PHE A 384 44.02 -13.70 25.28
CA PHE A 384 44.60 -14.52 24.19
C PHE A 384 45.62 -13.70 23.39
N ILE A 385 46.78 -14.31 23.09
CA ILE A 385 47.57 -14.01 21.90
C ILE A 385 47.16 -15.00 20.83
#